data_AF-A0A963VED2-F1
#
_entry.id   AF-A0A963VED2-F1
#
_cell.length_a   1.000
_cell.length_b   1.000
_cell.length_c   1.000
_cell.angle_alpha   90.00
_cell.angle_beta   90.00
_cell.angle_gamma   90.00
#
_symmetry.space_group_name_H-M   'P 1'
#
loop_
_entity.id
_entity.type
_entity.pdbx_description
1 polymer ?
#
loop_
_entity_poly.entity_id
_entity_poly.type
_entity_poly.pdbx_seq_one_letter_code
_entity_poly.pdbx_strand_id
1 'polypeptide(L)' 'MSIPQSGGGPIERFEQLAEYMASGEKPKDDWRIGTEHEKFGYCKDTLKPLPYDGPRSIKAMLEG' A
#
# COMPACT_ATOMS: atom_id res chain seq x y z
N MET A 1 0.72 -4.12 -1.80
CA MET A 1 0.49 -3.24 -2.97
C MET A 1 1.82 -2.61 -3.34
N SER A 2 2.47 -3.09 -4.42
CA SER A 2 3.80 -2.64 -4.83
C SER A 2 3.72 -1.28 -5.51
N ILE A 3 4.25 -0.24 -4.87
CA ILE A 3 4.57 1.02 -5.53
C ILE A 3 5.60 0.70 -6.64
N PRO A 4 5.40 1.11 -7.90
CA PRO A 4 6.38 0.92 -8.96
C PRO A 4 7.75 1.45 -8.52
N GLN A 5 8.77 0.58 -8.51
CA GLN A 5 10.10 0.90 -7.96
C GLN A 5 10.94 1.82 -8.89
N SER A 6 10.43 2.12 -10.07
CA SER A 6 10.96 3.14 -10.96
C SER A 6 9.78 3.87 -11.61
N GLY A 7 9.71 5.20 -11.44
CA GLY A 7 8.75 6.00 -12.20
C GLY A 7 9.00 5.82 -13.69
N GLY A 8 7.96 5.55 -14.48
CA GLY A 8 8.02 5.18 -15.90
C GLY A 8 8.47 6.30 -16.85
N GLY A 9 9.48 7.08 -16.46
CA GLY A 9 9.94 8.27 -17.18
C GLY A 9 8.96 9.46 -17.09
N PRO A 10 9.31 10.61 -17.67
CA PRO A 10 8.38 11.72 -17.86
C PRO A 10 7.19 11.31 -18.72
N ILE A 11 6.04 11.94 -18.49
CA ILE A 11 4.90 11.84 -19.41
C ILE A 11 5.23 12.69 -20.65
N GLU A 12 5.28 12.05 -21.80
CA GLU A 12 5.61 12.64 -23.10
C GLU A 12 4.36 12.93 -23.94
N ARG A 13 3.24 12.26 -23.65
CA ARG A 13 1.95 12.44 -24.34
C ARG A 13 0.77 12.16 -23.43
N PHE A 14 -0.39 12.73 -23.75
CA PHE A 14 -1.59 12.62 -22.93
C PHE A 14 -2.08 11.17 -22.78
N GLU A 15 -1.92 10.36 -23.82
CA GLU A 15 -2.45 8.99 -23.91
C GLU A 15 -1.78 8.03 -22.91
N GLN A 16 -0.56 8.30 -22.45
CA GLN A 16 0.18 7.42 -21.54
C GLN A 16 -0.57 7.16 -20.23
N LEU A 17 -1.33 8.14 -19.73
CA LEU A 17 -2.12 7.96 -18.52
C LEU A 17 -3.32 7.04 -18.76
N ALA A 18 -4.00 7.19 -19.90
CA ALA A 18 -5.10 6.34 -20.29
C ALA A 18 -4.62 4.89 -20.54
N GLU A 19 -3.50 4.73 -21.25
CA GLU A 19 -2.85 3.44 -21.52
C GLU A 19 -2.47 2.72 -20.21
N TYR A 20 -1.94 3.44 -19.22
CA TYR A 20 -1.60 2.84 -17.91
C TYR A 20 -2.84 2.29 -17.20
N MET A 21 -3.95 3.03 -17.20
CA MET A 21 -5.21 2.57 -16.61
C MET A 21 -5.78 1.36 -17.38
N ALA A 22 -5.78 1.42 -18.72
CA ALA A 22 -6.24 0.33 -19.58
C ALA A 22 -5.42 -0.96 -19.40
N SER A 23 -4.13 -0.83 -19.06
CA SER A 23 -3.28 -2.00 -18.76
C SER A 23 -3.74 -2.82 -17.53
N GLY A 24 -4.62 -2.25 -16.70
CA GLY A 24 -5.23 -2.92 -15.56
C GLY A 24 -6.46 -3.78 -15.89
N GLU A 25 -6.97 -3.73 -17.12
CA GLU A 25 -8.10 -4.55 -17.56
C GLU A 25 -7.80 -6.04 -17.47
N LYS A 26 -8.75 -6.83 -16.96
CA LYS A 26 -8.61 -8.28 -16.77
C LYS A 26 -9.86 -9.02 -17.22
N PRO A 27 -9.72 -10.21 -17.84
CA PRO A 27 -10.87 -11.05 -18.15
C PRO A 27 -11.60 -11.45 -16.86
N LYS A 28 -12.88 -11.78 -16.98
CA LYS A 28 -13.74 -12.11 -15.82
C LYS A 28 -13.15 -13.20 -14.93
N ASP A 29 -12.50 -14.20 -15.52
CA ASP A 29 -11.90 -15.33 -14.80
C ASP A 29 -10.70 -14.91 -13.92
N ASP A 30 -10.10 -13.75 -14.21
CA ASP A 30 -8.99 -13.16 -13.46
C ASP A 30 -9.44 -12.08 -12.45
N TRP A 31 -10.74 -11.84 -12.31
CA TRP A 31 -11.24 -10.92 -11.29
C TRP A 31 -10.96 -11.46 -9.89
N ARG A 32 -10.63 -10.56 -8.97
CA ARG A 32 -10.32 -10.83 -7.56
C ARG A 32 -10.99 -9.80 -6.67
N ILE A 33 -11.13 -10.10 -5.37
CA ILE A 33 -11.66 -9.20 -4.36
C ILE A 33 -10.49 -8.70 -3.50
N GLY A 34 -10.30 -7.39 -3.44
CA GLY A 34 -9.36 -6.75 -2.53
C GLY A 34 -10.08 -6.23 -1.28
N THR A 35 -9.51 -6.50 -0.11
CA THR A 35 -10.00 -5.94 1.16
C THR A 35 -8.87 -5.21 1.86
N GLU A 36 -9.13 -3.98 2.29
CA GLU A 36 -8.21 -3.17 3.09
C GLU A 36 -8.86 -2.87 4.45
N HIS A 37 -8.05 -2.83 5.51
CA HIS A 37 -8.54 -2.51 6.86
C HIS A 37 -7.48 -1.77 7.67
N GLU A 38 -7.92 -0.73 8.36
CA GLU A 38 -7.10 0.08 9.25
C GLU A 38 -7.35 -0.28 10.70
N LYS A 39 -6.30 -0.20 11.55
CA LYS A 39 -6.36 -0.54 12.97
C LYS A 39 -5.54 0.47 13.77
N PHE A 40 -6.06 0.90 14.92
CA PHE A 40 -5.30 1.72 15.87
C PHE A 40 -4.57 0.84 16.89
N GLY A 41 -3.25 0.76 16.77
CA GLY A 41 -2.39 0.10 17.75
C GLY A 41 -2.05 1.01 18.92
N TYR A 42 -2.14 0.50 20.15
CA TYR A 42 -1.79 1.23 21.37
C TYR A 42 -1.18 0.30 22.44
N CYS A 43 -0.40 0.87 23.35
CA CYS A 43 0.19 0.17 24.48
C CYS A 43 -0.83 0.02 25.61
N LYS A 44 -1.25 -1.20 25.97
CA LYS A 44 -2.33 -1.44 26.95
C LYS A 44 -2.09 -0.85 28.34
N ASP A 45 -0.83 -0.77 28.76
CA ASP A 45 -0.38 -0.23 30.05
C ASP A 45 -0.47 1.30 30.13
N THR A 46 -0.32 2.01 29.00
CA THR A 46 -0.27 3.48 28.97
C THR A 46 -1.41 4.10 28.18
N LEU A 47 -2.15 3.30 27.42
CA LEU A 47 -3.17 3.70 26.44
C LEU A 47 -2.67 4.67 25.36
N LYS A 48 -1.35 4.84 25.24
CA LYS A 48 -0.73 5.69 24.23
C LYS A 48 -0.64 4.95 22.88
N PRO A 49 -0.68 5.68 21.75
CA PRO A 49 -0.43 5.11 20.43
C PRO A 49 0.93 4.38 20.36
N LEU A 50 1.03 3.37 19.49
CA LEU A 50 2.33 2.77 19.20
C LEU A 50 3.27 3.81 18.55
N PRO A 51 4.50 3.99 19.05
CA PRO A 51 5.52 4.76 18.35
C PRO A 51 5.93 4.04 17.06
N TYR A 52 6.55 4.77 16.13
CA TYR A 52 7.09 4.15 14.92
C TYR A 52 8.27 3.22 15.22
N ASP A 53 9.24 3.67 16.01
CA ASP A 53 10.43 2.91 16.42
C ASP A 53 10.38 2.47 17.89
N GLY A 54 11.23 1.50 18.25
CA GLY A 54 11.44 0.99 19.62
C GLY A 54 10.94 -0.44 19.84
N PRO A 55 11.15 -1.02 21.02
CA PRO A 55 10.82 -2.43 21.29
C PRO A 55 9.33 -2.77 21.18
N ARG A 56 8.44 -1.81 21.44
CA ARG A 56 6.97 -1.92 21.29
C ARG A 56 6.51 -0.86 20.30
N SER A 57 6.55 -1.14 19.00
CA SER A 57 6.41 -0.14 17.93
C SER A 57 5.78 -0.68 16.64
N ILE A 58 5.42 0.21 15.71
CA ILE A 58 4.94 -0.15 14.37
C ILE A 58 6.02 -0.92 13.60
N LYS A 59 7.28 -0.47 13.65
CA LYS A 59 8.39 -1.13 12.95
C LYS A 59 8.63 -2.55 13.47
N ALA A 60 8.61 -2.75 14.79
CA ALA A 60 8.75 -4.07 15.38
C ALA A 60 7.64 -5.04 14.92
N MET A 61 6.39 -4.57 14.79
CA MET A 61 5.28 -5.39 14.27
C MET A 61 5.46 -5.76 12.79
N LEU A 62 6.06 -4.89 11.98
CA LEU A 62 6.27 -5.12 10.55
C LEU A 62 7.51 -6.00 10.26
N GLU A 63 8.53 -5.95 11.12
CA GLU A 63 9.79 -6.68 10.94
C GLU A 63 9.81 -8.07 11.59
N GLY A 64 8.96 -8.32 12.60
CA GLY A 64 8.83 -9.62 13.27
C GLY A 64 9.70 -9.75 14.52
#